data_AF-A0A2V7WZ48-F1
#
_entry.id   AF-A0A2V7WZ48-F1
#
_cell.length_a   1.000
_cell.length_b   1.000
_cell.length_c   1.000
_cell.angle_alpha   90.00
_cell.angle_beta   90.00
_cell.angle_gamma   90.00
#
_symmetry.space_group_name_H-M   'P 1'
#
loop_
_entity.id
_entity.type
_entity.pdbx_description
1 polymer ?
#
loop_
_entity_poly.entity_id
_entity_poly.type
_entity_poly.pdbx_seq_one_letter_code
_entity_poly.pdbx_strand_id
1 'polypeptide(L)'
;LSNLLLAAVAVMPSFRLAAATLLCRHLFSQMDVPTRQSYTMALVAPDERAPAAGLTTAARGLAQSVSPALTGMALAHAAFGLPFFFAGGLKIVYDLALFARFRRVVLAVAVDGRPAR
;
A
#
# COMPACT_ATOMS: atom_id res chain seq x y z
N LEU A 1 7.21 -7.74 -1.16
CA LEU A 1 6.80 -9.16 -1.32
C LEU A 1 5.29 -9.31 -1.56
N SER A 2 4.43 -8.72 -0.71
CA SER A 2 2.96 -8.82 -0.82
C SER A 2 2.37 -8.45 -2.20
N ASN A 3 2.88 -7.40 -2.86
CA ASN A 3 2.33 -6.94 -4.16
C ASN A 3 2.74 -7.84 -5.34
N LEU A 4 3.91 -8.49 -5.26
CA LEU A 4 4.34 -9.49 -6.24
C LEU A 4 3.47 -10.75 -6.14
N LEU A 5 3.10 -11.15 -4.92
CA LEU A 5 2.16 -12.24 -4.70
C LEU A 5 0.77 -11.91 -5.26
N LEU A 6 0.31 -10.66 -5.14
CA LEU A 6 -0.97 -10.23 -5.73
C LEU A 6 -0.96 -10.32 -7.27
N ALA A 7 0.13 -9.91 -7.92
CA ALA A 7 0.28 -10.05 -9.37
C ALA A 7 0.37 -11.53 -9.80
N ALA A 8 1.03 -12.37 -8.99
CA ALA A 8 1.19 -13.80 -9.25
C ALA A 8 -0.15 -14.56 -9.24
N VAL A 9 -1.17 -14.11 -8.49
CA VAL A 9 -2.51 -14.73 -8.46
C VAL A 9 -3.10 -14.85 -9.86
N ALA A 10 -2.89 -13.85 -10.73
CA ALA A 10 -3.46 -13.80 -12.07
C ALA A 10 -2.92 -14.90 -13.02
N VAL A 11 -1.80 -15.53 -12.67
CA VAL A 11 -1.11 -16.54 -13.51
C VAL A 11 -1.20 -17.94 -12.89
N MET A 12 -1.89 -18.11 -11.75
CA MET A 12 -1.98 -19.40 -11.08
C MET A 12 -2.85 -20.39 -11.88
N PRO A 13 -2.34 -21.60 -12.20
CA PRO A 13 -3.03 -22.55 -13.07
C PRO A 13 -4.17 -23.31 -12.37
N SER A 14 -4.36 -23.13 -11.06
CA SER A 14 -5.44 -23.77 -10.30
C SER A 14 -5.91 -22.92 -9.13
N PHE A 15 -7.17 -23.11 -8.74
CA PHE A 15 -7.80 -22.42 -7.61
C PHE A 15 -7.02 -22.57 -6.30
N ARG A 16 -6.51 -23.78 -6.00
CA ARG A 16 -5.76 -24.05 -4.76
C ARG A 16 -4.48 -23.21 -4.67
N LEU A 17 -3.78 -23.07 -5.78
CA LEU A 17 -2.57 -22.25 -5.86
C LEU A 17 -2.92 -20.75 -5.73
N ALA A 18 -3.95 -20.27 -6.44
CA ALA A 18 -4.42 -18.90 -6.33
C ALA A 18 -4.81 -18.54 -4.88
N ALA A 19 -5.56 -19.42 -4.21
CA ALA A 19 -5.96 -19.23 -2.82
C ALA A 19 -4.75 -19.21 -1.87
N ALA A 20 -3.81 -20.17 -2.02
CA ALA A 20 -2.60 -20.20 -1.20
C ALA A 20 -1.75 -18.93 -1.39
N THR A 21 -1.54 -18.47 -2.62
CA THR A 21 -0.81 -17.23 -2.92
C THR A 21 -1.51 -16.01 -2.30
N LEU A 22 -2.84 -15.96 -2.33
CA LEU A 22 -3.62 -14.85 -1.78
C LEU A 22 -3.62 -14.83 -0.24
N LEU A 23 -3.59 -16.00 0.39
CA LEU A 23 -3.40 -16.17 1.84
C LEU A 23 -1.99 -15.77 2.27
N CYS A 24 -0.95 -16.24 1.57
CA CYS A 24 0.43 -15.77 1.80
C CYS A 24 0.54 -14.26 1.65
N ARG A 25 -0.12 -13.68 0.63
CA ARG A 25 -0.17 -12.23 0.43
C ARG A 25 -0.76 -11.51 1.66
N HIS A 26 -1.79 -12.07 2.30
CA HIS A 26 -2.41 -11.50 3.50
C HIS A 26 -1.45 -11.45 4.69
N LEU A 27 -0.67 -12.52 4.91
CA LEU A 27 0.31 -12.61 6.00
C LEU A 27 1.33 -11.47 5.95
N PHE A 28 1.74 -11.06 4.74
CA PHE A 28 2.73 -9.98 4.55
C PHE A 28 2.11 -8.61 4.29
N SER A 29 0.80 -8.50 3.99
CA SER A 29 0.22 -7.25 3.51
C SER A 29 0.10 -6.16 4.58
N GLN A 30 0.08 -6.54 5.86
CA GLN A 30 -0.15 -5.62 6.96
C GLN A 30 1.12 -5.07 7.60
N MET A 31 2.30 -5.57 7.21
CA MET A 31 3.57 -5.14 7.81
C MET A 31 3.90 -3.67 7.48
N ASP A 32 3.48 -3.18 6.32
CA ASP A 32 3.81 -1.82 5.85
C ASP A 32 2.88 -0.74 6.45
N VAL A 33 1.73 -1.14 7.01
CA VAL A 33 0.71 -0.22 7.52
C VAL A 33 1.16 0.48 8.81
N PRO A 34 1.50 -0.23 9.91
CA PRO A 34 1.91 0.41 11.16
C PRO A 34 3.23 1.18 10.99
N THR A 35 4.20 0.66 10.23
CA THR A 35 5.47 1.36 9.98
C THR A 35 5.27 2.69 9.25
N ARG A 36 4.44 2.71 8.19
CA ARG A 36 4.11 3.95 7.48
C ARG A 36 3.34 4.92 8.37
N GLN A 37 2.38 4.43 9.15
CA GLN A 37 1.62 5.30 10.08
C GLN A 37 2.54 5.96 11.12
N SER A 38 3.44 5.20 11.75
CA SER A 38 4.42 5.76 12.69
C SER A 38 5.35 6.77 12.02
N TYR A 39 5.80 6.50 10.79
CA TYR A 39 6.64 7.41 10.02
C TYR A 39 5.93 8.73 9.72
N THR A 40 4.69 8.69 9.21
CA THR A 40 3.95 9.92 8.93
C THR A 40 3.72 10.72 10.21
N MET A 41 3.36 10.07 11.32
CA MET A 41 3.11 10.74 12.60
C MET A 41 4.38 11.34 13.25
N ALA A 42 5.55 10.84 12.89
CA ALA A 42 6.84 11.43 13.26
C ALA A 42 7.17 12.69 12.44
N LEU A 43 6.62 12.83 11.24
CA LEU A 43 6.85 13.98 10.35
C LEU A 43 5.86 15.13 10.55
N VAL A 44 4.69 14.89 11.16
CA VAL A 44 3.69 15.94 11.47
C VAL A 44 3.86 16.47 12.89
N ALA A 45 3.66 17.77 13.06
CA ALA A 45 3.63 18.40 14.37
C ALA A 45 2.52 17.77 15.24
N PRO A 46 2.69 17.68 16.58
CA PRO A 46 1.75 16.96 17.45
C PRO A 46 0.28 17.41 17.32
N ASP A 47 0.06 18.70 17.11
CA ASP A 47 -1.23 19.36 16.89
C ASP A 47 -1.86 19.05 15.53
N GLU A 48 -1.05 18.73 14.52
CA GLU A 48 -1.51 18.42 13.16
C GLU A 48 -1.74 16.92 12.89
N ARG A 49 -1.39 16.04 13.84
CA ARG A 49 -1.51 14.58 13.69
C ARG A 49 -2.95 14.12 13.44
N ALA A 50 -3.92 14.67 14.19
CA ALA A 50 -5.33 14.31 14.04
C ALA A 50 -5.89 14.67 12.65
N PRO A 51 -5.74 15.92 12.15
CA PRO A 51 -6.19 16.25 10.79
C PRO A 51 -5.41 15.48 9.71
N ALA A 52 -4.11 15.26 9.87
CA ALA A 52 -3.32 14.46 8.92
C ALA A 52 -3.80 12.99 8.85
N ALA A 53 -4.07 12.37 10.00
CA ALA A 53 -4.64 11.02 10.08
C ALA A 53 -6.05 10.96 9.48
N GLY A 54 -6.87 12.00 9.74
CA GLY A 54 -8.22 12.14 9.20
C GLY A 54 -8.22 12.19 7.67
N LEU A 55 -7.40 13.07 7.08
CA LEU A 55 -7.29 13.21 5.62
C LEU A 55 -6.80 11.90 4.98
N THR A 56 -5.80 11.26 5.58
CA THR A 56 -5.28 9.97 5.10
C THR A 56 -6.35 8.88 5.10
N THR A 57 -7.19 8.87 6.14
CA THR A 57 -8.28 7.88 6.28
C THR A 57 -9.41 8.18 5.31
N ALA A 58 -9.77 9.45 5.12
CA ALA A 58 -10.78 9.87 4.15
C ALA A 58 -10.38 9.49 2.72
N ALA A 59 -9.14 9.79 2.31
CA ALA A 59 -8.62 9.42 1.00
C ALA A 59 -8.65 7.89 0.79
N ARG A 60 -8.27 7.12 1.82
CA ARG A 60 -8.35 5.65 1.78
C ARG A 60 -9.79 5.16 1.65
N GLY A 61 -10.72 5.75 2.39
CA GLY A 61 -12.14 5.39 2.35
C GLY A 61 -12.75 5.63 0.98
N LEU A 62 -12.44 6.76 0.34
CA LEU A 62 -12.86 7.06 -1.03
C LEU A 62 -12.32 6.06 -2.04
N ALA A 63 -11.03 5.71 -1.93
CA ALA A 63 -10.45 4.68 -2.80
C ALA A 63 -11.14 3.33 -2.59
N GLN A 64 -11.43 2.95 -1.34
CA GLN A 64 -12.12 1.70 -1.01
C GLN A 64 -13.59 1.68 -1.44
N SER A 65 -14.28 2.81 -1.50
CA SER A 65 -15.68 2.85 -1.95
C SER A 65 -15.81 2.74 -3.48
N VAL A 66 -14.85 3.30 -4.23
CA VAL A 66 -14.87 3.28 -5.70
C VAL A 66 -14.33 1.96 -6.27
N SER A 67 -13.37 1.32 -5.58
CA SER A 67 -12.70 0.11 -6.07
C SER A 67 -13.64 -1.08 -6.40
N PRO A 68 -14.69 -1.40 -5.61
CA PRO A 68 -15.62 -2.48 -5.92
C PRO A 68 -16.38 -2.26 -7.22
N ALA A 69 -16.82 -1.02 -7.50
CA ALA A 69 -17.54 -0.70 -8.73
C ALA A 69 -16.66 -0.91 -9.97
N LEU A 70 -15.42 -0.40 -9.93
CA LEU A 70 -14.44 -0.59 -11.01
C LEU A 70 -14.10 -2.08 -11.23
N THR A 71 -13.91 -2.81 -10.13
CA THR A 71 -13.62 -4.25 -10.18
C THR A 71 -14.81 -5.02 -10.74
N GLY A 72 -16.03 -4.71 -10.30
CA GLY A 72 -17.27 -5.33 -10.79
C GLY A 72 -17.47 -5.12 -12.29
N MET A 73 -17.23 -3.92 -12.80
CA MET A 73 -17.27 -3.64 -14.24
C MET A 73 -16.25 -4.48 -15.02
N ALA A 74 -15.01 -4.57 -14.55
CA ALA A 74 -13.98 -5.39 -15.21
C ALA A 74 -14.36 -6.88 -15.26
N LEU A 75 -14.92 -7.40 -14.16
CA LEU A 75 -15.37 -8.80 -14.10
C LEU A 75 -16.59 -9.06 -15.00
N ALA A 76 -17.51 -8.10 -15.11
CA ALA A 76 -18.68 -8.20 -15.99
C ALA A 76 -18.30 -8.36 -17.48
N HIS A 77 -17.13 -7.84 -17.88
CA HIS A 77 -16.57 -7.97 -19.24
C HIS A 77 -15.59 -9.15 -19.38
N ALA A 78 -15.67 -10.17 -18.51
CA ALA A 78 -14.80 -11.35 -18.49
C ALA A 78 -13.29 -11.04 -18.35
N ALA A 79 -12.93 -9.84 -17.89
CA ALA A 79 -11.54 -9.43 -17.71
C ALA A 79 -11.01 -9.84 -16.31
N PHE A 80 -11.06 -11.14 -16.00
CA PHE A 80 -10.78 -11.68 -14.64
C PHE A 80 -9.38 -11.35 -14.10
N GLY A 81 -8.37 -11.27 -14.98
CA GLY A 81 -7.00 -10.90 -14.58
C GLY A 81 -6.79 -9.39 -14.42
N LEU A 82 -7.65 -8.56 -15.02
CA LEU A 82 -7.45 -7.12 -15.13
C LEU A 82 -7.40 -6.43 -13.75
N PRO A 83 -8.29 -6.70 -12.78
CA PRO A 83 -8.20 -6.10 -11.45
C PRO A 83 -6.89 -6.40 -10.73
N PHE A 84 -6.33 -7.60 -10.90
CA PHE A 84 -5.08 -8.01 -10.26
C PHE A 84 -3.87 -7.30 -10.86
N PHE A 85 -3.79 -7.24 -12.20
CA PHE A 85 -2.73 -6.51 -12.88
C PHE A 85 -2.81 -5.00 -12.62
N PHE A 86 -4.02 -4.42 -12.64
CA PHE A 86 -4.20 -3.00 -12.34
C PHE A 86 -3.83 -2.67 -10.89
N ALA A 87 -4.33 -3.43 -9.92
CA ALA A 87 -4.03 -3.20 -8.50
C ALA A 87 -2.54 -3.41 -8.18
N GLY A 88 -1.96 -4.49 -8.70
CA GLY A 88 -0.52 -4.79 -8.54
C GLY A 88 0.37 -3.74 -9.20
N GLY A 89 0.06 -3.39 -10.46
CA GLY A 89 0.81 -2.39 -11.23
C GLY A 89 0.75 -1.00 -10.60
N LEU A 90 -0.44 -0.54 -10.20
CA LEU A 90 -0.62 0.75 -9.53
C LEU A 90 0.22 0.83 -8.24
N LYS A 91 0.25 -0.25 -7.46
CA LYS A 91 1.06 -0.28 -6.25
C LYS A 91 2.56 -0.31 -6.53
N ILE A 92 3.02 -1.04 -7.56
CA ILE A 92 4.43 -1.03 -7.97
C ILE A 92 4.86 0.37 -8.39
N VAL A 93 4.06 1.07 -9.20
CA VAL A 93 4.35 2.46 -9.62
C VAL A 93 4.44 3.39 -8.41
N TYR A 94 3.50 3.26 -7.46
CA TYR A 94 3.54 4.04 -6.21
C TYR A 94 4.81 3.77 -5.39
N ASP A 95 5.15 2.49 -5.18
CA ASP A 95 6.32 2.09 -4.40
C ASP A 95 7.63 2.58 -5.08
N LEU A 96 7.71 2.53 -6.41
CA LEU A 96 8.84 3.05 -7.19
C LEU A 96 8.95 4.58 -7.14
N ALA A 97 7.84 5.29 -7.25
CA ALA A 97 7.82 6.75 -7.14
C ALA A 97 8.27 7.21 -5.75
N LEU A 98 7.82 6.52 -4.71
CA LEU A 98 8.20 6.78 -3.33
C LEU A 98 9.69 6.46 -3.11
N PHE A 99 10.17 5.31 -3.59
CA PHE A 99 11.60 4.98 -3.56
C PHE A 99 12.45 6.03 -4.27
N ALA A 100 12.07 6.46 -5.47
CA ALA A 100 12.80 7.48 -6.23
C ALA A 100 12.87 8.82 -5.48
N ARG A 101 11.81 9.20 -4.75
CA ARG A 101 11.75 10.43 -3.96
C ARG A 101 12.56 10.33 -2.67
N PHE A 102 12.47 9.22 -1.96
CA PHE A 102 13.06 9.09 -0.62
C PHE A 102 14.45 8.44 -0.59
N ARG A 103 14.95 7.85 -1.68
CA ARG A 103 16.29 7.22 -1.73
C ARG A 103 17.48 8.14 -1.42
N ARG A 104 17.28 9.46 -1.37
CA ARG A 104 18.32 10.44 -1.03
C ARG A 104 18.06 11.15 0.31
N VAL A 105 16.98 10.81 1.01
CA VAL A 105 16.64 11.43 2.29
C VAL A 105 17.37 10.65 3.39
N VAL A 106 18.37 11.29 4.01
CA VAL A 106 18.98 10.78 5.24
C VAL A 106 18.02 11.08 6.38
N LEU A 107 17.54 10.02 7.06
CA LEU A 107 16.73 10.18 8.25
C LEU A 107 17.61 10.69 9.39
N ALA A 108 17.49 11.97 9.73
CA ALA A 108 18.01 12.50 10.98
C ALA A 108 17.14 11.99 12.14
N VAL A 109 17.32 10.72 12.50
CA VAL A 109 16.81 10.23 13.77
C VAL A 109 17.73 10.81 14.85
N ALA A 110 17.32 11.90 15.47
CA ALA A 110 17.91 12.35 16.72
C ALA A 110 17.53 11.34 17.81
N VAL A 111 18.26 10.21 17.89
CA VAL A 111 18.40 9.46 19.14
C VAL A 111 19.54 10.09 19.93
N ASP A 112 19.36 11.33 20.36
CA ASP A 112 20.01 11.80 21.59
C ASP A 112 19.35 13.10 22.02
N GLY A 113 19.12 13.26 23.32
CA GLY A 113 18.58 14.49 23.91
C GLY A 113 19.58 15.65 23.89
N ARG A 114 20.28 15.89 22.77
CA ARG A 114 21.28 16.96 22.65
C ARG A 114 21.00 17.89 21.47
N PRO A 115 21.12 19.21 21.68
CA PRO A 115 20.91 20.18 20.62
C PRO A 115 22.01 20.05 19.56
N ALA A 116 21.59 19.96 18.29
CA ALA A 116 22.49 20.10 17.15
C ALA A 116 23.03 21.53 17.11
N ARG A 117 24.35 21.65 17.16
CA ARG A 117 25.08 22.89 16.84
C ARG A 117 25.33 22.96 15.33
#